data_AF-A0AAU1A625-F1
#
_entry.id   AF-A0AAU1A625-F1
#
_cell.length_a   1.000
_cell.length_b   1.000
_cell.length_c   1.000
_cell.angle_alpha   90.00
_cell.angle_beta   90.00
_cell.angle_gamma   90.00
#
_symmetry.space_group_name_H-M   'P 1'
#
loop_
_entity.id
_entity.type
_entity.pdbx_description
1 polymer ?
#
loop_
_entity_poly.entity_id
_entity_poly.type
_entity_poly.pdbx_seq_one_letter_code
_entity_poly.pdbx_strand_id
1 'polypeptide(L)'
;MGHAKKSAALRSDAQRNRDRILEVALAELTRSADTPLSAIAKKAGVGQGTFYRNFPSREALVLEVYRYEVEQVADAACELLCGRPPELALREWMDRLAQYAMAKAGLADALREATSARGTMKQLAHAPLTEAVTHLLEANEKAGTIRPDVTPDDFMLAIAGLWLIDPHGDWQARAGRLLDLVMDGLRAGAPGQSSPAGV
;
A
#
# COMPACT_ATOMS: atom_id res chain seq x y z
N MET A 1 21.75 -0.91 -33.66
CA MET A 1 20.65 -1.32 -32.74
C MET A 1 21.06 -2.08 -31.47
N GLY A 2 22.35 -2.40 -31.21
CA GLY A 2 22.75 -3.21 -30.04
C GLY A 2 22.96 -2.47 -28.69
N HIS A 3 23.20 -1.15 -28.70
CA HIS A 3 23.45 -0.38 -27.46
C HIS A 3 22.18 0.00 -26.68
N ALA A 4 21.07 0.31 -27.38
CA ALA A 4 19.81 0.66 -26.73
C ALA A 4 19.19 -0.53 -25.96
N LYS A 5 19.31 -1.75 -26.52
CA LYS A 5 18.78 -2.98 -25.89
C LYS A 5 19.57 -3.40 -24.63
N LYS A 6 20.90 -3.20 -24.63
CA LYS A 6 21.76 -3.40 -23.43
C LYS A 6 21.47 -2.38 -22.33
N SER A 7 21.26 -1.11 -22.67
CA SER A 7 20.92 -0.07 -21.70
C SER A 7 19.54 -0.29 -21.06
N ALA A 8 18.57 -0.79 -21.83
CA ALA A 8 17.25 -1.14 -21.30
C ALA A 8 17.29 -2.37 -20.37
N ALA A 9 18.06 -3.40 -20.74
CA ALA A 9 18.26 -4.58 -19.89
C ALA A 9 18.95 -4.23 -18.57
N LEU A 10 20.01 -3.41 -18.60
CA LEU A 10 20.72 -2.95 -17.40
C LEU A 10 19.84 -2.10 -16.48
N ARG A 11 18.95 -1.26 -17.04
CA ARG A 11 17.96 -0.50 -16.25
C ARG A 11 16.94 -1.43 -15.59
N SER A 12 16.49 -2.46 -16.31
CA SER A 12 15.59 -3.48 -15.77
C SER A 12 16.24 -4.30 -14.64
N ASP A 13 17.51 -4.67 -14.77
CA ASP A 13 18.26 -5.35 -13.71
C ASP A 13 18.49 -4.45 -12.50
N ALA A 14 18.81 -3.17 -12.71
CA ALA A 14 18.96 -2.21 -11.63
C ALA A 14 17.66 -1.99 -10.86
N GLN A 15 16.51 -1.92 -11.57
CA GLN A 15 15.20 -1.82 -10.94
C GLN A 15 14.85 -3.07 -10.14
N ARG A 16 14.98 -4.27 -10.73
CA ARG A 16 14.76 -5.54 -10.00
C ARG A 16 15.64 -5.65 -8.75
N ASN A 17 16.88 -5.19 -8.85
CA ASN A 17 17.79 -5.20 -7.72
C ASN A 17 17.37 -4.20 -6.64
N ARG A 18 16.82 -3.03 -7.04
CA ARG A 18 16.26 -2.05 -6.13
C ARG A 18 15.01 -2.59 -5.43
N ASP A 19 14.06 -3.15 -6.17
CA ASP A 19 12.81 -3.71 -5.62
C ASP A 19 13.13 -4.81 -4.60
N ARG A 20 14.05 -5.70 -4.92
CA ARG A 20 14.51 -6.75 -3.98
C ARG A 20 15.15 -6.19 -2.72
N ILE A 21 15.88 -5.08 -2.81
CA ILE A 21 16.39 -4.41 -1.60
C ILE A 21 15.23 -3.88 -0.76
N LEU A 22 14.22 -3.26 -1.38
CA LEU A 22 13.08 -2.66 -0.70
C LEU A 22 12.18 -3.72 -0.05
N GLU A 23 11.90 -4.83 -0.73
CA GLU A 23 11.19 -6.00 -0.17
C GLU A 23 11.89 -6.57 1.06
N VAL A 24 13.21 -6.78 0.98
CA VAL A 24 14.01 -7.28 2.11
C VAL A 24 14.05 -6.25 3.23
N ALA A 25 14.23 -4.97 2.91
CA ALA A 25 14.27 -3.91 3.90
C ALA A 25 12.93 -3.80 4.65
N LEU A 26 11.81 -3.85 3.94
CA LEU A 26 10.48 -3.89 4.52
C LEU A 26 10.35 -5.04 5.53
N ALA A 27 10.59 -6.27 5.09
CA ALA A 27 10.42 -7.46 5.93
C ALA A 27 11.31 -7.43 7.19
N GLU A 28 12.52 -6.89 7.09
CA GLU A 28 13.45 -6.77 8.20
C GLU A 28 13.09 -5.64 9.16
N LEU A 29 12.75 -4.46 8.63
CA LEU A 29 12.47 -3.27 9.43
C LEU A 29 11.11 -3.37 10.16
N THR A 30 10.11 -4.04 9.57
CA THR A 30 8.85 -4.34 10.25
C THR A 30 9.06 -5.29 11.44
N ARG A 31 10.04 -6.19 11.37
CA ARG A 31 10.39 -7.10 12.48
C ARG A 31 11.22 -6.39 13.56
N SER A 32 12.15 -5.55 13.14
CA SER A 32 13.00 -4.76 14.04
C SER A 32 13.49 -3.52 13.32
N ALA A 33 13.02 -2.35 13.78
CA ALA A 33 13.39 -1.05 13.23
C ALA A 33 14.91 -0.79 13.27
N ASP A 34 15.61 -1.41 14.22
CA ASP A 34 17.06 -1.27 14.43
C ASP A 34 17.90 -2.16 13.51
N THR A 35 17.29 -2.99 12.65
CA THR A 35 18.03 -3.95 11.81
C THR A 35 19.16 -3.26 11.04
N PRO A 36 20.42 -3.71 11.13
CA PRO A 36 21.54 -3.05 10.46
C PRO A 36 21.41 -3.03 8.93
N LEU A 37 21.70 -1.89 8.31
CA LEU A 37 21.67 -1.73 6.84
C LEU A 37 22.57 -2.74 6.11
N SER A 38 23.72 -3.07 6.71
CA SER A 38 24.63 -4.06 6.17
C SER A 38 24.05 -5.48 6.16
N ALA A 39 23.19 -5.82 7.13
CA ALA A 39 22.47 -7.08 7.18
C ALA A 39 21.36 -7.14 6.11
N ILE A 40 20.65 -6.03 5.90
CA ILE A 40 19.66 -5.88 4.81
C ILE A 40 20.35 -6.06 3.45
N ALA A 41 21.46 -5.37 3.20
CA ALA A 41 22.23 -5.49 1.97
C ALA A 41 22.69 -6.94 1.70
N LYS A 42 23.18 -7.62 2.75
CA LYS A 42 23.58 -9.04 2.67
C LYS A 42 22.40 -9.94 2.32
N LYS A 43 21.25 -9.77 2.97
CA LYS A 43 20.03 -10.55 2.69
C LYS A 43 19.46 -10.29 1.30
N ALA A 44 19.53 -9.04 0.82
CA ALA A 44 19.16 -8.67 -0.54
C ALA A 44 20.14 -9.19 -1.61
N GLY A 45 21.30 -9.71 -1.20
CA GLY A 45 22.30 -10.26 -2.12
C GLY A 45 23.05 -9.16 -2.89
N VAL A 46 23.18 -7.97 -2.32
CA VAL A 46 23.83 -6.81 -2.96
C VAL A 46 25.10 -6.38 -2.23
N GLY A 47 26.08 -5.90 -2.99
CA GLY A 47 27.32 -5.37 -2.41
C GLY A 47 27.07 -4.10 -1.59
N GLN A 48 27.79 -3.94 -0.47
CA GLN A 48 27.65 -2.79 0.43
C GLN A 48 27.82 -1.45 -0.30
N GLY A 49 28.81 -1.33 -1.19
CA GLY A 49 29.03 -0.12 -1.97
C GLY A 49 27.86 0.24 -2.89
N THR A 50 27.19 -0.75 -3.48
CA THR A 50 25.98 -0.54 -4.29
C THR A 50 24.80 -0.14 -3.41
N PHE A 51 24.65 -0.77 -2.25
CA PHE A 51 23.60 -0.46 -1.30
C PHE A 51 23.69 1.00 -0.81
N TYR A 52 24.83 1.41 -0.24
CA TYR A 52 25.00 2.75 0.31
C TYR A 52 24.95 3.87 -0.74
N ARG A 53 25.24 3.57 -2.02
CA ARG A 53 25.02 4.52 -3.13
C ARG A 53 23.55 4.77 -3.40
N ASN A 54 22.69 3.77 -3.22
CA ASN A 54 21.23 3.88 -3.43
C ASN A 54 20.50 4.34 -2.15
N PHE A 55 21.04 3.98 -0.98
CA PHE A 55 20.45 4.20 0.33
C PHE A 55 21.53 4.72 1.29
N PRO A 56 21.87 6.02 1.20
CA PRO A 56 23.00 6.59 1.94
C PRO A 56 22.77 6.65 3.46
N SER A 57 21.51 6.60 3.90
CA SER A 57 21.13 6.60 5.31
C SER A 57 19.93 5.69 5.57
N ARG A 58 19.65 5.40 6.85
CA ARG A 58 18.48 4.60 7.25
C ARG A 58 17.19 5.33 6.91
N GLU A 59 17.14 6.64 7.13
CA GLU A 59 16.00 7.49 6.83
C GLU A 59 15.69 7.48 5.33
N ALA A 60 16.73 7.53 4.50
CA ALA A 60 16.58 7.41 3.04
C ALA A 60 16.01 6.05 2.64
N LEU A 61 16.48 4.96 3.24
CA LEU A 61 15.91 3.63 3.00
C LEU A 61 14.44 3.55 3.44
N VAL A 62 14.13 4.01 4.64
CA VAL A 62 12.77 3.96 5.21
C VAL A 62 11.76 4.75 4.35
N LEU A 63 12.15 5.92 3.83
CA LEU A 63 11.31 6.70 2.91
C LEU A 63 11.11 6.03 1.54
N GLU A 64 12.10 5.28 1.05
CA GLU A 64 11.99 4.53 -0.19
C GLU A 64 11.14 3.27 0.00
N VAL A 65 11.31 2.56 1.12
CA VAL A 65 10.46 1.41 1.50
C VAL A 65 9.00 1.85 1.60
N TYR A 66 8.75 2.99 2.26
CA TYR A 66 7.39 3.52 2.37
C TYR A 66 6.76 3.84 1.01
N ARG A 67 7.50 4.47 0.10
CA ARG A 67 7.00 4.78 -1.25
C ARG A 67 6.74 3.50 -2.05
N TYR A 68 7.67 2.57 -2.01
CA TYR A 68 7.53 1.28 -2.67
C TYR A 68 6.30 0.52 -2.17
N GLU A 69 6.04 0.49 -0.87
CA GLU A 69 4.83 -0.15 -0.34
C GLU A 69 3.54 0.51 -0.83
N VAL A 70 3.49 1.85 -0.84
CA VAL A 70 2.32 2.58 -1.36
C VAL A 70 2.07 2.25 -2.83
N GLU A 71 3.13 2.22 -3.64
CA GLU A 71 3.05 1.87 -5.07
C GLU A 71 2.57 0.43 -5.25
N GLN A 72 3.10 -0.53 -4.50
CA GLN A 72 2.68 -1.93 -4.56
C GLN A 72 1.20 -2.13 -4.21
N VAL A 73 0.67 -1.38 -3.22
CA VAL A 73 -0.76 -1.42 -2.89
C VAL A 73 -1.58 -0.74 -3.98
N ALA A 74 -1.13 0.39 -4.54
CA ALA A 74 -1.85 1.08 -5.60
C ALA A 74 -1.93 0.25 -6.88
N ASP A 75 -0.79 -0.29 -7.35
CA ASP A 75 -0.68 -1.08 -8.58
C ASP A 75 -1.49 -2.38 -8.51
N ALA A 76 -1.63 -2.95 -7.30
CA ALA A 76 -2.42 -4.15 -7.07
C ALA A 76 -3.88 -4.01 -7.53
N ALA A 77 -4.47 -2.81 -7.52
CA ALA A 77 -5.86 -2.61 -7.94
C ALA A 77 -6.10 -3.08 -9.39
N CYS A 78 -5.25 -2.63 -10.33
CA CYS A 78 -5.33 -3.00 -11.73
C CYS A 78 -5.07 -4.49 -11.94
N GLU A 79 -4.03 -5.04 -11.30
CA GLU A 79 -3.69 -6.46 -11.40
C GLU A 79 -4.83 -7.36 -10.91
N LEU A 80 -5.45 -7.01 -9.78
CA LEU A 80 -6.55 -7.77 -9.21
C LEU A 80 -7.79 -7.74 -10.10
N LEU A 81 -8.12 -6.58 -10.67
CA LEU A 81 -9.24 -6.44 -11.61
C LEU A 81 -9.04 -7.24 -12.91
N CYS A 82 -7.80 -7.46 -13.36
CA CYS A 82 -7.54 -8.29 -14.53
C CYS A 82 -7.82 -9.78 -14.29
N GLY A 83 -7.68 -10.27 -13.05
CA GLY A 83 -7.73 -11.70 -12.74
C GLY A 83 -8.95 -12.15 -11.93
N ARG A 84 -9.79 -11.23 -11.46
CA ARG A 84 -10.83 -11.52 -10.47
C ARG A 84 -12.13 -10.74 -10.72
N PRO A 85 -13.28 -11.27 -10.23
CA PRO A 85 -14.49 -10.48 -10.07
C PRO A 85 -14.23 -9.19 -9.26
N PRO A 86 -14.83 -8.05 -9.61
CA PRO A 86 -14.55 -6.75 -8.98
C PRO A 86 -14.70 -6.73 -7.46
N GLU A 87 -15.67 -7.46 -6.91
CA GLU A 87 -15.95 -7.51 -5.48
C GLU A 87 -14.86 -8.28 -4.72
N LEU A 88 -14.32 -9.34 -5.33
CA LEU A 88 -13.20 -10.08 -4.80
C LEU A 88 -11.89 -9.30 -4.94
N ALA A 89 -11.72 -8.55 -6.05
CA ALA A 89 -10.58 -7.66 -6.25
C ALA A 89 -10.54 -6.55 -5.20
N LEU A 90 -11.67 -5.87 -4.96
CA LEU A 90 -11.79 -4.83 -3.94
C LEU A 90 -11.47 -5.39 -2.55
N ARG A 91 -12.02 -6.56 -2.22
CA ARG A 91 -11.77 -7.19 -0.93
C ARG A 91 -10.30 -7.54 -0.72
N GLU A 92 -9.67 -8.17 -1.70
CA GLU A 92 -8.24 -8.51 -1.60
C GLU A 92 -7.38 -7.25 -1.53
N TRP A 93 -7.73 -6.20 -2.27
CA TRP A 93 -7.05 -4.92 -2.19
C TRP A 93 -7.15 -4.29 -0.79
N MET A 94 -8.33 -4.35 -0.17
CA MET A 94 -8.52 -3.92 1.23
C MET A 94 -7.63 -4.71 2.21
N ASP A 95 -7.47 -6.02 2.00
CA ASP A 95 -6.58 -6.84 2.82
C ASP A 95 -5.11 -6.42 2.66
N ARG A 96 -4.67 -6.09 1.43
CA ARG A 96 -3.32 -5.54 1.17
C ARG A 96 -3.13 -4.17 1.82
N LEU A 97 -4.15 -3.31 1.76
CA LEU A 97 -4.12 -2.00 2.41
C LEU A 97 -4.01 -2.14 3.94
N ALA A 98 -4.70 -3.11 4.55
CA ALA A 98 -4.58 -3.39 5.98
C ALA A 98 -3.17 -3.88 6.36
N GLN A 99 -2.55 -4.74 5.55
CA GLN A 99 -1.16 -5.15 5.75
C GLN A 99 -0.20 -3.96 5.71
N TYR A 100 -0.37 -3.08 4.72
CA TYR A 100 0.40 -1.83 4.63
C TYR A 100 0.19 -0.93 5.85
N ALA A 101 -1.05 -0.78 6.34
CA ALA A 101 -1.33 0.03 7.53
C ALA A 101 -0.56 -0.48 8.76
N MET A 102 -0.43 -1.80 8.91
CA MET A 102 0.33 -2.42 10.01
C MET A 102 1.85 -2.30 9.82
N ALA A 103 2.35 -2.50 8.60
CA ALA A 103 3.76 -2.28 8.29
C ALA A 103 4.17 -0.83 8.56
N LYS A 104 3.33 0.13 8.17
CA LYS A 104 3.50 1.56 8.47
C LYS A 104 3.53 1.84 9.97
N ALA A 105 2.65 1.21 10.76
CA ALA A 105 2.64 1.36 12.21
C ALA A 105 3.97 0.90 12.83
N GLY A 106 4.51 -0.24 12.39
CA GLY A 106 5.82 -0.75 12.81
C GLY A 106 7.00 0.15 12.41
N LEU A 107 6.84 0.95 11.34
CA LEU A 107 7.83 1.91 10.86
C LEU A 107 7.60 3.35 11.34
N ALA A 108 6.58 3.60 12.16
CA ALA A 108 6.10 4.96 12.45
C ALA A 108 7.17 5.86 13.07
N ASP A 109 7.99 5.34 14.00
CA ASP A 109 9.06 6.10 14.64
C ASP A 109 10.19 6.44 13.66
N ALA A 110 10.63 5.46 12.87
CA ALA A 110 11.65 5.65 11.84
C ALA A 110 11.17 6.63 10.75
N LEU A 111 9.88 6.57 10.39
CA LEU A 111 9.25 7.50 9.46
C LEU A 111 9.15 8.91 10.05
N ARG A 112 8.80 9.05 11.34
CA ARG A 112 8.74 10.34 12.04
C ARG A 112 10.12 11.01 12.11
N GLU A 113 11.16 10.25 12.41
CA GLU A 113 12.54 10.72 12.36
C GLU A 113 12.93 11.15 10.94
N ALA A 114 12.68 10.32 9.94
CA ALA A 114 12.97 10.63 8.54
C ALA A 114 12.19 11.85 7.99
N THR A 115 10.97 12.10 8.48
CA THR A 115 10.08 13.17 8.00
C THR A 115 10.18 14.47 8.79
N SER A 116 10.70 14.45 10.02
CA SER A 116 11.10 15.68 10.72
C SER A 116 12.13 16.50 9.92
N ALA A 117 12.88 15.83 9.03
CA ALA A 117 13.79 16.45 8.07
C ALA A 117 13.13 16.87 6.73
N ARG A 118 11.93 16.38 6.40
CA ARG A 118 11.18 16.67 5.17
C ARG A 118 9.68 16.61 5.44
N GLY A 119 9.07 17.77 5.68
CA GLY A 119 7.62 17.88 5.86
C GLY A 119 6.83 17.28 4.69
N THR A 120 5.69 16.68 5.03
CA THR A 120 4.57 16.21 4.18
C THR A 120 4.62 14.81 3.54
N MET A 121 4.77 13.75 4.35
CA MET A 121 4.42 12.37 3.91
C MET A 121 2.92 12.09 3.75
N LYS A 122 2.05 12.89 4.38
CA LYS A 122 0.60 12.67 4.32
C LYS A 122 0.03 12.87 2.91
N GLN A 123 0.66 13.72 2.10
CA GLN A 123 0.26 13.99 0.71
C GLN A 123 0.81 12.95 -0.28
N LEU A 124 2.02 12.43 -0.06
CA LEU A 124 2.68 11.51 -1.01
C LEU A 124 2.03 10.13 -1.09
N ALA A 125 1.36 9.66 -0.03
CA ALA A 125 0.70 8.36 -0.02
C ALA A 125 -0.79 8.39 -0.35
N HIS A 126 -1.43 9.55 -0.26
CA HIS A 126 -2.89 9.64 -0.38
C HIS A 126 -3.35 9.53 -1.84
N ALA A 127 -2.65 10.22 -2.76
CA ALA A 127 -3.10 10.27 -4.15
C ALA A 127 -3.09 8.90 -4.86
N PRO A 128 -2.02 8.07 -4.80
CA PRO A 128 -2.03 6.77 -5.49
C PRO A 128 -3.07 5.80 -4.93
N LEU A 129 -3.28 5.80 -3.61
CA LEU A 129 -4.29 4.94 -2.97
C LEU A 129 -5.72 5.39 -3.31
N THR A 130 -5.97 6.71 -3.38
CA THR A 130 -7.26 7.25 -3.81
C THR A 130 -7.56 6.92 -5.28
N GLU A 131 -6.56 6.99 -6.16
CA GLU A 131 -6.74 6.59 -7.57
C GLU A 131 -7.04 5.09 -7.70
N ALA A 132 -6.27 4.24 -7.00
CA ALA A 132 -6.47 2.80 -6.98
C ALA A 132 -7.89 2.41 -6.51
N VAL A 133 -8.36 3.01 -5.41
CA VAL A 133 -9.71 2.72 -4.90
C VAL A 133 -10.80 3.27 -5.82
N THR A 134 -10.58 4.40 -6.49
CA THR A 134 -11.51 4.95 -7.49
C THR A 134 -11.75 3.92 -8.60
N HIS A 135 -10.68 3.33 -9.15
CA HIS A 135 -10.81 2.31 -10.19
C HIS A 135 -11.53 1.05 -9.72
N LEU A 136 -11.27 0.60 -8.49
CA LEU A 136 -11.95 -0.56 -7.92
C LEU A 136 -13.44 -0.29 -7.71
N LEU A 137 -13.81 0.87 -7.16
CA LEU A 137 -15.21 1.25 -6.94
C LEU A 137 -15.97 1.39 -8.27
N GLU A 138 -15.39 2.07 -9.26
CA GLU A 138 -16.00 2.19 -10.59
C GLU A 138 -16.24 0.82 -11.26
N ALA A 139 -15.30 -0.11 -11.14
CA ALA A 139 -15.44 -1.45 -11.69
C ALA A 139 -16.56 -2.24 -11.00
N ASN A 140 -16.67 -2.10 -9.68
CA ASN A 140 -17.72 -2.73 -8.89
C ASN A 140 -19.11 -2.13 -9.20
N GLU A 141 -19.21 -0.80 -9.34
CA GLU A 141 -20.46 -0.13 -9.70
C GLU A 141 -20.93 -0.57 -11.09
N LYS A 142 -20.02 -0.59 -12.09
CA LYS A 142 -20.31 -1.08 -13.45
C LYS A 142 -20.77 -2.55 -13.46
N ALA A 143 -20.24 -3.37 -12.56
CA ALA A 143 -20.64 -4.76 -12.40
C ALA A 143 -21.92 -4.94 -11.58
N GLY A 144 -22.44 -3.89 -10.96
CA GLY A 144 -23.61 -3.94 -10.08
C GLY A 144 -23.37 -4.70 -8.78
N THR A 145 -22.11 -4.83 -8.34
CA THR A 145 -21.75 -5.55 -7.11
C THR A 145 -21.81 -4.66 -5.87
N ILE A 146 -21.68 -3.34 -6.04
CA ILE A 146 -21.84 -2.33 -4.99
C ILE A 146 -22.97 -1.34 -5.30
N ARG A 147 -23.41 -0.60 -4.28
CA ARG A 147 -24.35 0.52 -4.39
C ARG A 147 -23.71 1.76 -5.08
N PRO A 148 -24.47 2.56 -5.83
CA PRO A 148 -23.94 3.62 -6.73
C PRO A 148 -23.61 4.96 -6.05
N ASP A 149 -23.73 5.08 -4.73
CA ASP A 149 -23.56 6.33 -3.97
C ASP A 149 -22.35 6.28 -3.02
N VAL A 150 -21.30 5.56 -3.43
CA VAL A 150 -20.05 5.44 -2.67
C VAL A 150 -18.98 6.29 -3.32
N THR A 151 -18.50 7.30 -2.60
CA THR A 151 -17.34 8.07 -3.05
C THR A 151 -16.03 7.43 -2.58
N PRO A 152 -14.92 7.59 -3.32
CA PRO A 152 -13.59 7.17 -2.87
C PRO A 152 -13.21 7.73 -1.50
N ASP A 153 -13.57 8.99 -1.22
CA ASP A 153 -13.27 9.66 0.05
C ASP A 153 -14.06 9.04 1.22
N ASP A 154 -15.36 8.80 1.04
CA ASP A 154 -16.19 8.14 2.05
C ASP A 154 -15.72 6.72 2.33
N PHE A 155 -15.31 5.99 1.28
CA PHE A 155 -14.73 4.66 1.43
C PHE A 155 -13.42 4.70 2.24
N MET A 156 -12.52 5.63 1.91
CA MET A 156 -11.26 5.81 2.65
C MET A 156 -11.50 6.19 4.11
N LEU A 157 -12.52 7.02 4.39
CA LEU A 157 -12.96 7.34 5.74
C LEU A 157 -13.54 6.11 6.46
N ALA A 158 -14.34 5.30 5.79
CA ALA A 158 -14.95 4.10 6.36
C ALA A 158 -13.89 3.08 6.83
N ILE A 159 -12.79 2.95 6.09
CA ILE A 159 -11.68 2.05 6.44
C ILE A 159 -10.58 2.75 7.28
N ALA A 160 -10.72 4.04 7.59
CA ALA A 160 -9.72 4.79 8.35
C ALA A 160 -9.46 4.19 9.75
N GLY A 161 -10.41 3.42 10.29
CA GLY A 161 -10.24 2.66 11.52
C GLY A 161 -9.08 1.64 11.49
N LEU A 162 -8.63 1.21 10.30
CA LEU A 162 -7.44 0.34 10.16
C LEU A 162 -6.20 0.96 10.80
N TRP A 163 -6.01 2.28 10.69
CA TRP A 163 -4.87 2.99 11.25
C TRP A 163 -4.93 3.14 12.78
N LEU A 164 -6.04 2.75 13.40
CA LEU A 164 -6.23 2.77 14.86
C LEU A 164 -6.10 1.38 15.49
N ILE A 165 -5.91 0.34 14.68
CA ILE A 165 -5.73 -1.02 15.18
C ILE A 165 -4.33 -1.13 15.80
N ASP A 166 -4.26 -1.74 16.99
CA ASP A 166 -3.01 -2.10 17.63
C ASP A 166 -2.27 -3.18 16.81
N PRO A 167 -1.09 -2.89 16.24
CA PRO A 167 -0.35 -3.85 15.43
C PRO A 167 0.24 -5.01 16.23
N HIS A 168 0.30 -4.91 17.57
CA HIS A 168 0.82 -5.97 18.45
C HIS A 168 -0.26 -6.94 18.93
N GLY A 169 -1.54 -6.64 18.70
CA GLY A 169 -2.67 -7.52 19.02
C GLY A 169 -3.05 -8.46 17.88
N ASP A 170 -4.24 -9.06 18.00
CA ASP A 170 -4.88 -9.84 16.92
C ASP A 170 -5.47 -8.89 15.84
N TRP A 171 -4.57 -8.17 15.17
CA TRP A 171 -4.93 -7.16 14.21
C TRP A 171 -5.57 -7.78 12.96
N GLN A 172 -5.14 -8.98 12.54
CA GLN A 172 -5.65 -9.63 11.33
C GLN A 172 -7.13 -9.93 11.47
N ALA A 173 -7.54 -10.56 12.58
CA ALA A 173 -8.94 -10.87 12.79
C ALA A 173 -9.78 -9.60 12.95
N ARG A 174 -9.23 -8.57 13.62
CA ARG A 174 -9.92 -7.29 13.80
C ARG A 174 -10.10 -6.53 12.49
N ALA A 175 -9.04 -6.41 11.69
CA ALA A 175 -9.09 -5.81 10.36
C ALA A 175 -10.06 -6.58 9.46
N GLY A 176 -9.96 -7.91 9.44
CA GLY A 176 -10.85 -8.78 8.67
C GLY A 176 -12.33 -8.47 8.91
N ARG A 177 -12.76 -8.46 10.18
CA ARG A 177 -14.14 -8.14 10.58
C ARG A 177 -14.57 -6.72 10.20
N LEU A 178 -13.69 -5.73 10.35
CA LEU A 178 -14.00 -4.34 9.98
C LEU A 178 -14.16 -4.18 8.48
N LEU A 179 -13.29 -4.81 7.70
CA LEU A 179 -13.37 -4.81 6.24
C LEU A 179 -14.59 -5.59 5.75
N ASP A 180 -15.00 -6.67 6.44
CA ASP A 180 -16.21 -7.42 6.11
C ASP A 180 -17.44 -6.54 6.33
N LEU A 181 -17.48 -5.81 7.44
CA LEU A 181 -18.55 -4.86 7.74
C LEU A 181 -18.67 -3.77 6.66
N VAL A 182 -17.52 -3.23 6.21
CA VAL A 182 -17.51 -2.25 5.11
C VAL A 182 -18.01 -2.89 3.82
N MET A 183 -17.53 -4.09 3.46
CA MET A 183 -18.00 -4.80 2.26
C MET A 183 -19.51 -5.09 2.30
N ASP A 184 -20.04 -5.50 3.45
CA ASP A 184 -21.48 -5.72 3.63
C ASP A 184 -22.29 -4.44 3.42
N GLY A 185 -21.79 -3.29 3.89
CA GLY A 185 -22.43 -1.98 3.69
C GLY A 185 -22.34 -1.44 2.26
N LEU A 186 -21.37 -1.93 1.46
CA LEU A 186 -21.18 -1.55 0.06
C LEU A 186 -22.05 -2.37 -0.90
N ARG A 187 -22.45 -3.59 -0.54
CA ARG A 187 -23.16 -4.50 -1.44
C ARG A 187 -24.36 -3.83 -2.12
N ALA A 188 -24.56 -4.15 -3.41
CA ALA A 188 -25.75 -3.74 -4.12
C ALA A 188 -27.02 -4.15 -3.36
N GLY A 189 -27.95 -3.20 -3.20
CA GLY A 189 -29.18 -3.39 -2.42
C GLY A 189 -29.03 -3.16 -0.91
N ALA A 190 -27.83 -2.86 -0.40
CA ALA A 190 -27.68 -2.33 0.94
C ALA A 190 -28.49 -1.03 1.10
N PRO A 191 -29.12 -0.77 2.26
CA PRO A 191 -29.94 0.43 2.45
C PRO A 191 -29.14 1.70 2.15
N GLY A 192 -29.53 2.39 1.08
CA GLY A 192 -28.97 3.68 0.71
C GLY A 192 -29.49 4.80 1.60
N GLN A 193 -28.86 5.97 1.58
CA GLN A 193 -29.60 7.17 1.99
C GLN A 193 -30.73 7.34 0.97
N SER A 194 -31.95 6.94 1.36
CA SER A 194 -33.15 7.34 0.65
C SER A 194 -33.12 8.86 0.57
N SER A 195 -32.93 9.41 -0.64
CA SER A 195 -33.10 10.84 -0.88
C SER A 195 -34.41 11.25 -0.22
N PRO A 196 -34.43 12.22 0.73
CA PRO A 196 -35.67 12.60 1.36
C PRO A 196 -36.62 13.04 0.26
N ALA A 197 -37.69 12.26 0.04
CA ALA A 197 -38.76 12.65 -0.86
C ALA A 197 -39.21 14.04 -0.42
N GLY A 198 -39.10 15.00 -1.35
CA GLY A 198 -39.22 16.42 -1.07
C GLY A 198 -40.44 16.76 -0.20
N VAL A 199 -40.20 17.66 0.76
CA VAL A 199 -41.24 18.42 1.46
C VAL A 199 -41.40 19.75 0.75
#